data_AF-A0A7X6YG71-F1
#
_entry.id   AF-A0A7X6YG71-F1
#
_cell.length_a   1.000
_cell.length_b   1.000
_cell.length_c   1.000
_cell.angle_alpha   90.00
_cell.angle_beta   90.00
_cell.angle_gamma   90.00
#
_symmetry.space_group_name_H-M   'P 1'
#
loop_
_entity.id
_entity.type
_entity.pdbx_description
1 polymer ?
#
loop_
_entity_poly.entity_id
_entity_poly.type
_entity_poly.pdbx_seq_one_letter_code
_entity_poly.pdbx_strand_id
1 'polypeptide(L)'
;MTGLTGMMKNRNQEGFSMIEVMVAATILVVIVMMLGMLFQQTSVAWRTGLMRSEGYMQLRAYIGAVQRDASLMVDANRIPKDLLCSDQKQIFRSDSIQFYTVSGSMKTAPGGAMEDYRTLNFITYDIDGTRTQRRLKPNGTWSAEERADILAFINDVQDRDKPQVVPTRFIAAFSDVTERDENGNSIPNQNRYPLYVTVESELTQRGQLYDVGAECAGPDKQFGSGPLDRASKDDVRTWVQ
;
A
#
# COMPACT_ATOMS: atom_id res chain seq x y z
N MET A 1 -21.24 85.28 -25.26
CA MET A 1 -22.51 84.52 -25.28
C MET A 1 -22.87 84.37 -26.75
N THR A 2 -22.90 83.21 -27.39
CA THR A 2 -23.45 81.88 -27.06
C THR A 2 -22.69 80.88 -27.95
N GLY A 3 -22.11 79.79 -27.44
CA GLY A 3 -22.83 78.54 -27.14
C GLY A 3 -22.48 77.49 -28.20
N LEU A 4 -21.38 76.76 -27.97
CA LEU A 4 -20.85 75.66 -28.79
C LEU A 4 -21.94 74.66 -29.21
N THR A 5 -22.17 74.53 -30.52
CA THR A 5 -22.94 73.41 -31.08
C THR A 5 -22.00 72.20 -31.15
N GLY A 6 -22.05 71.37 -30.11
CA GLY A 6 -21.36 70.08 -30.08
C GLY A 6 -21.87 69.21 -31.23
N MET A 7 -20.99 68.93 -32.18
CA MET A 7 -21.19 67.96 -33.25
C MET A 7 -21.37 66.57 -32.62
N MET A 8 -22.61 66.10 -32.50
CA MET A 8 -22.90 64.71 -32.16
C MET A 8 -22.41 63.84 -33.32
N LYS A 9 -21.22 63.29 -33.17
CA LYS A 9 -20.71 62.21 -34.00
C LYS A 9 -21.65 61.01 -33.76
N ASN A 10 -22.57 60.76 -34.69
CA ASN A 10 -23.27 59.48 -34.77
C ASN A 10 -22.21 58.39 -34.92
N ARG A 11 -21.82 57.80 -33.79
CA ARG A 11 -21.14 56.52 -33.77
C ARG A 11 -22.14 55.54 -34.38
N ASN A 12 -21.82 54.99 -35.55
CA ASN A 12 -22.54 53.86 -36.11
C ASN A 12 -22.71 52.82 -34.99
N GLN A 13 -23.92 52.73 -34.45
CA GLN A 13 -24.34 51.62 -33.63
C GLN A 13 -24.68 50.51 -34.62
N GLU A 14 -23.64 49.82 -35.09
CA GLU A 14 -23.81 48.59 -35.85
C GLU A 14 -24.41 47.58 -34.88
N GLY A 15 -25.73 47.40 -34.97
CA GLY A 15 -26.43 46.34 -34.25
C GLY A 15 -25.94 44.99 -34.76
N PHE A 16 -25.61 44.09 -33.84
CA PHE A 16 -25.25 42.72 -34.17
C PHE A 16 -26.38 42.05 -34.96
N SER A 17 -26.03 41.38 -36.06
CA SER A 17 -26.99 40.59 -36.83
C SER A 17 -27.46 39.39 -35.99
N MET A 18 -28.74 39.00 -36.13
CA MET A 18 -29.30 37.83 -35.46
C MET A 18 -28.49 36.55 -35.72
N ILE A 19 -27.92 36.42 -36.93
CA ILE A 19 -27.03 35.31 -37.29
C ILE A 19 -25.74 35.35 -36.46
N GLU A 20 -25.16 36.52 -36.25
CA GLU A 20 -23.92 36.69 -35.50
C GLU A 20 -24.11 36.35 -34.02
N VAL A 21 -25.27 36.72 -33.45
CA VAL A 21 -25.66 36.32 -32.09
C VAL A 21 -25.88 34.81 -31.98
N MET A 22 -26.52 34.18 -32.97
CA MET A 22 -26.71 32.72 -32.98
C MET A 22 -25.38 31.97 -33.10
N VAL A 23 -24.47 32.45 -33.96
CA VAL A 23 -23.13 31.87 -34.10
C VAL A 23 -22.33 32.05 -32.81
N ALA A 24 -22.36 33.23 -32.20
CA ALA A 24 -21.70 33.47 -30.91
C ALA A 24 -22.24 32.57 -29.80
N ALA A 25 -23.56 32.39 -29.71
CA ALA A 25 -24.19 31.53 -28.71
C ALA A 25 -23.85 30.04 -28.92
N THR A 26 -23.82 29.55 -30.16
CA THR A 26 -23.46 28.16 -30.45
C THR A 26 -21.99 27.87 -30.13
N ILE A 27 -21.08 28.77 -30.51
CA ILE A 27 -19.66 28.67 -30.15
C ILE A 27 -19.50 28.66 -28.63
N LEU A 28 -20.22 29.53 -27.92
CA LEU A 28 -20.18 29.56 -26.46
C LEU A 28 -20.64 28.24 -25.83
N VAL A 29 -21.75 27.67 -26.30
CA VAL A 29 -22.26 26.39 -25.80
C VAL A 29 -21.25 25.26 -26.02
N VAL A 30 -20.63 25.19 -27.20
CA VAL A 30 -19.60 24.18 -27.49
C VAL A 30 -18.40 24.34 -26.55
N ILE A 31 -17.92 25.57 -26.33
CA ILE A 31 -16.81 25.84 -25.40
C ILE A 31 -17.16 25.41 -23.97
N VAL A 32 -18.37 25.74 -23.49
CA VAL A 32 -18.82 25.36 -22.14
C VAL A 32 -18.91 23.84 -22.00
N MET A 33 -19.44 23.14 -22.99
CA MET A 33 -19.49 21.67 -23.00
C MET A 33 -18.08 21.06 -22.99
N MET A 34 -17.17 21.58 -23.81
CA MET A 34 -15.77 21.14 -23.84
C MET A 34 -15.06 21.37 -22.50
N LEU A 35 -15.24 22.54 -21.89
CA LEU A 35 -14.69 22.84 -20.56
C LEU A 35 -15.27 21.90 -19.50
N GLY A 36 -16.58 21.65 -19.52
CA GLY A 36 -17.23 20.72 -18.60
C GLY A 36 -16.63 19.31 -18.66
N MET A 37 -16.44 18.79 -19.88
CA MET A 37 -15.81 17.48 -20.09
C MET A 37 -14.34 17.46 -19.63
N LEU A 38 -13.57 18.52 -19.89
CA LEU A 38 -12.18 18.64 -19.44
C LEU A 38 -12.08 18.66 -17.90
N PHE A 39 -12.97 19.36 -17.22
CA PHE A 39 -13.01 19.37 -15.76
C PHE A 39 -13.36 17.99 -15.18
N GLN A 40 -14.33 17.29 -15.78
CA GLN A 40 -14.66 15.93 -15.38
C GLN A 40 -13.47 14.99 -15.55
N GLN A 41 -12.81 15.00 -16.71
CA GLN A 41 -11.63 14.16 -16.97
C GLN A 41 -10.48 14.46 -16.00
N THR A 42 -10.23 15.74 -15.72
CA THR A 42 -9.16 16.16 -14.79
C THR A 42 -9.45 15.70 -13.36
N SER A 43 -10.71 15.79 -12.92
CA SER A 43 -11.14 15.35 -11.58
C SER A 43 -10.99 13.83 -11.41
N VAL A 44 -11.38 13.06 -12.43
CA VAL A 44 -11.21 11.59 -12.47
C VAL A 44 -9.74 11.20 -12.39
N ALA A 45 -8.88 11.84 -13.18
CA ALA A 45 -7.45 11.61 -13.19
C ALA A 45 -6.82 11.94 -11.82
N TRP A 46 -7.22 13.07 -11.21
CA TRP A 46 -6.77 13.48 -9.89
C TRP A 46 -7.14 12.45 -8.81
N ARG A 47 -8.42 12.03 -8.73
CA ARG A 47 -8.89 11.05 -7.74
C ARG A 47 -8.19 9.71 -7.91
N THR A 48 -8.00 9.26 -9.15
CA THR A 48 -7.27 8.02 -9.45
C THR A 48 -5.81 8.11 -9.00
N GLY A 49 -5.16 9.26 -9.24
CA GLY A 49 -3.79 9.51 -8.78
C GLY A 49 -3.67 9.49 -7.26
N LEU A 50 -4.62 10.12 -6.55
CA LEU A 50 -4.67 10.11 -5.09
C LEU A 50 -4.79 8.68 -4.54
N MET A 51 -5.74 7.89 -5.05
CA MET A 51 -5.96 6.51 -4.62
C MET A 51 -4.74 5.61 -4.85
N ARG A 52 -4.05 5.76 -5.99
CA ARG A 52 -2.79 5.04 -6.25
C ARG A 52 -1.72 5.41 -5.23
N SER A 53 -1.60 6.70 -4.93
CA SER A 53 -0.63 7.18 -3.93
C SER A 53 -0.92 6.61 -2.55
N GLU A 54 -2.19 6.56 -2.14
CA GLU A 54 -2.61 5.95 -0.86
C GLU A 54 -2.26 4.46 -0.81
N GLY A 55 -2.53 3.71 -1.88
CA GLY A 55 -2.17 2.28 -1.96
C GLY A 55 -0.67 2.03 -1.85
N TYR A 56 0.15 2.83 -2.54
CA TYR A 56 1.61 2.73 -2.41
C TYR A 56 2.12 3.14 -1.02
N MET A 57 1.45 4.08 -0.35
CA MET A 57 1.78 4.46 1.02
C MET A 57 1.51 3.30 1.99
N GLN A 58 0.37 2.61 1.85
CA GLN A 58 0.06 1.41 2.64
C GLN A 58 1.11 0.31 2.41
N LEU A 59 1.41 0.01 1.14
CA LEU A 59 2.41 -1.02 0.79
C LEU A 59 3.78 -0.68 1.37
N ARG A 60 4.21 0.58 1.27
CA ARG A 60 5.47 1.05 1.85
C ARG A 60 5.48 0.94 3.38
N ALA A 61 4.37 1.25 4.04
CA ALA A 61 4.27 1.11 5.49
C ALA A 61 4.40 -0.36 5.92
N TYR A 62 3.73 -1.27 5.21
CA TYR A 62 3.80 -2.71 5.45
C TYR A 62 5.22 -3.25 5.26
N ILE A 63 5.83 -3.02 4.09
CA ILE A 63 7.21 -3.44 3.80
C ILE A 63 8.19 -2.81 4.80
N GLY A 64 8.00 -1.54 5.14
CA GLY A 64 8.83 -0.83 6.11
C GLY A 64 8.73 -1.43 7.52
N ALA A 65 7.56 -1.92 7.93
CA ALA A 65 7.40 -2.64 9.19
C ALA A 65 8.16 -3.97 9.17
N VAL A 66 7.99 -4.79 8.12
CA VAL A 66 8.72 -6.06 7.96
C VAL A 66 10.22 -5.82 7.95
N GLN A 67 10.69 -4.83 7.17
CA GLN A 67 12.11 -4.49 7.07
C GLN A 67 12.70 -4.06 8.42
N ARG A 68 11.98 -3.24 9.20
CA ARG A 68 12.43 -2.77 10.51
C ARG A 68 12.66 -3.92 11.49
N ASP A 69 11.79 -4.92 11.46
CA ASP A 69 11.93 -6.07 12.35
C ASP A 69 12.96 -7.06 11.81
N ALA A 70 12.96 -7.32 10.50
CA ALA A 70 13.93 -8.19 9.85
C ALA A 70 15.38 -7.66 9.96
N SER A 71 15.59 -6.35 10.02
CA SER A 71 16.93 -5.76 10.21
C SER A 71 17.51 -5.97 11.61
N LEU A 72 16.66 -6.28 12.58
CA LEU A 72 17.03 -6.59 13.97
C LEU A 72 17.00 -8.09 14.25
N MET A 73 16.86 -8.90 13.21
CA MET A 73 16.75 -10.34 13.32
C MET A 73 18.03 -10.95 13.89
N VAL A 74 17.84 -11.96 14.72
CA VAL A 74 18.93 -12.76 15.29
C VAL A 74 18.74 -14.23 14.95
N ASP A 75 19.84 -14.92 14.73
CA ASP A 75 19.82 -16.36 14.41
C ASP A 75 19.33 -17.18 15.61
N ALA A 76 18.11 -17.70 15.48
CA ALA A 76 17.45 -18.52 16.49
C ALA A 76 18.22 -19.80 16.83
N ASN A 77 19.09 -20.29 15.93
CA ASN A 77 19.85 -21.51 16.16
C ASN A 77 20.99 -21.34 17.16
N ARG A 78 21.37 -20.09 17.45
CA ARG A 78 22.40 -19.73 18.44
C ARG A 78 21.81 -19.23 19.75
N ILE A 79 20.47 -19.27 19.88
CA ILE A 79 19.79 -18.85 21.10
C ILE A 79 19.70 -20.07 22.04
N PRO A 80 20.09 -19.93 23.32
CA PRO A 80 19.91 -20.97 24.33
C PRO A 80 18.45 -21.40 24.43
N LYS A 81 18.20 -22.71 24.61
CA LYS A 81 16.84 -23.29 24.65
C LYS A 81 15.93 -22.62 25.68
N ASP A 82 16.46 -22.27 26.84
CA ASP A 82 15.71 -21.63 27.93
C ASP A 82 15.15 -20.25 27.55
N LEU A 83 15.71 -19.63 26.51
CA LEU A 83 15.28 -18.32 26.01
C LEU A 83 14.38 -18.42 24.78
N LEU A 84 14.06 -19.62 24.28
CA LEU A 84 13.16 -19.79 23.15
C LEU A 84 11.69 -19.62 23.59
N CYS A 85 10.87 -19.04 22.73
CA CYS A 85 9.43 -18.97 22.93
C CYS A 85 8.82 -20.34 22.63
N SER A 86 8.37 -21.06 23.67
CA SER A 86 7.73 -22.38 23.53
C SER A 86 8.57 -23.39 22.72
N ASP A 87 9.90 -23.37 22.89
CA ASP A 87 10.87 -24.19 22.14
C ASP A 87 10.83 -24.01 20.60
N GLN A 88 10.21 -22.93 20.12
CA GLN A 88 10.10 -22.65 18.70
C GLN A 88 11.36 -21.94 18.18
N LYS A 89 11.90 -22.44 17.07
CA LYS A 89 12.94 -21.75 16.29
C LYS A 89 12.29 -20.82 15.27
N GLN A 90 13.12 -20.01 14.60
CA GLN A 90 12.69 -19.26 13.42
C GLN A 90 12.24 -20.22 12.31
N ILE A 91 11.21 -19.81 11.58
CA ILE A 91 10.60 -20.56 10.48
C ILE A 91 10.20 -19.56 9.40
N PHE A 92 10.67 -19.77 8.17
CA PHE A 92 10.28 -19.00 7.00
C PHE A 92 9.48 -19.88 6.05
N ARG A 93 8.19 -19.62 5.94
CA ARG A 93 7.26 -20.25 5.01
C ARG A 93 6.69 -19.21 4.06
N SER A 94 5.95 -19.66 3.06
CA SER A 94 5.32 -18.77 2.08
C SER A 94 4.14 -17.99 2.66
N ASP A 95 3.41 -18.57 3.61
CA ASP A 95 2.25 -17.99 4.29
C ASP A 95 2.65 -17.13 5.49
N SER A 96 3.71 -17.52 6.20
CA SER A 96 4.13 -16.85 7.41
C SER A 96 5.64 -16.88 7.61
N ILE A 97 6.15 -15.84 8.25
CA ILE A 97 7.53 -15.77 8.70
C ILE A 97 7.56 -15.55 10.21
N GLN A 98 8.41 -16.30 10.89
CA GLN A 98 8.55 -16.29 12.34
C GLN A 98 10.04 -16.19 12.66
N PHE A 99 10.41 -15.18 13.42
CA PHE A 99 11.82 -14.94 13.73
C PHE A 99 11.99 -14.17 15.03
N TYR A 100 13.22 -14.22 15.53
CA TYR A 100 13.61 -13.52 16.73
C TYR A 100 14.24 -12.18 16.40
N THR A 101 13.93 -11.15 17.18
CA THR A 101 14.58 -9.85 17.08
C THR A 101 15.10 -9.39 18.43
N VAL A 102 16.16 -8.59 18.41
CA VAL A 102 16.64 -7.90 19.61
C VAL A 102 16.36 -6.42 19.45
N SER A 103 15.43 -5.90 20.25
CA SER A 103 15.12 -4.48 20.28
C SER A 103 15.40 -3.89 21.65
N GLY A 104 16.03 -2.73 21.70
CA GLY A 104 16.04 -1.89 22.91
C GLY A 104 14.73 -1.13 22.99
N SER A 105 14.05 -1.18 24.13
CA SER A 105 12.99 -0.22 24.43
C SER A 105 13.10 0.22 25.88
N MET A 106 13.22 1.52 26.11
CA MET A 106 12.95 2.11 27.42
C MET A 106 11.45 1.97 27.66
N LYS A 107 11.06 1.11 28.61
CA LYS A 107 9.70 1.12 29.16
C LYS A 107 9.77 1.46 30.64
N THR A 108 8.78 2.23 31.07
CA THR A 108 8.58 2.55 32.48
C THR A 108 8.10 1.30 33.20
N ALA A 109 8.87 0.81 34.16
CA ALA A 109 8.45 -0.23 35.08
C ALA A 109 7.18 0.22 35.84
N PRO A 110 6.39 -0.71 36.41
CA PRO A 110 5.19 -0.39 37.20
C PRO A 110 5.43 0.60 38.36
N GLY A 111 6.69 0.77 38.78
CA GLY A 111 7.12 1.74 39.80
C GLY A 111 7.68 3.06 39.28
N GLY A 112 7.57 3.37 37.98
CA GLY A 112 8.01 4.66 37.41
C GLY A 112 9.47 4.72 36.95
N ALA A 113 10.28 3.71 37.24
CA ALA A 113 11.68 3.65 36.77
C ALA A 113 11.73 3.30 35.27
N MET A 114 12.46 4.08 34.48
CA MET A 114 12.79 3.67 33.11
C MET A 114 13.94 2.69 33.15
N GLU A 115 13.70 1.48 32.68
CA GLU A 115 14.75 0.47 32.57
C GLU A 115 15.08 0.27 31.10
N ASP A 116 16.36 0.47 30.75
CA ASP A 116 16.87 0.19 29.41
C ASP A 116 17.04 -1.31 29.27
N TYR A 117 16.10 -1.95 28.56
CA TYR A 117 16.19 -3.36 28.27
C TYR A 117 16.26 -3.58 26.77
N ARG A 118 17.39 -4.14 26.34
CA ARG A 118 17.46 -4.96 25.14
C ARG A 118 16.73 -6.26 25.45
N THR A 119 15.60 -6.45 24.81
CA THR A 119 14.76 -7.63 25.01
C THR A 119 14.72 -8.43 23.71
N LEU A 120 14.72 -9.75 23.89
CA LEU A 120 14.44 -10.69 22.82
C LEU A 120 12.93 -10.68 22.57
N ASN A 121 12.54 -10.43 21.32
CA ASN A 121 11.16 -10.58 20.89
C ASN A 121 11.06 -11.75 19.92
N PHE A 122 9.92 -12.43 19.96
CA PHE A 122 9.52 -13.40 18.98
C PHE A 122 8.38 -12.79 18.16
N ILE A 123 8.60 -12.64 16.85
CA ILE A 123 7.70 -11.93 15.96
C ILE A 123 7.22 -12.89 14.89
N THR A 124 5.91 -12.85 14.62
CA THR A 124 5.29 -13.57 13.50
C THR A 124 4.59 -12.58 12.59
N TYR A 125 4.80 -12.76 11.29
CA TYR A 125 4.02 -12.11 10.24
C TYR A 125 3.27 -13.16 9.45
N ASP A 126 2.03 -12.83 9.11
CA ASP A 126 1.16 -13.62 8.24
C ASP A 126 0.88 -12.85 6.93
N ILE A 127 0.48 -13.58 5.88
CA ILE A 127 -0.02 -13.01 4.63
C ILE A 127 -1.29 -12.19 4.82
N ASP A 128 -2.04 -12.43 5.90
CA ASP A 128 -3.17 -11.59 6.31
C ASP A 128 -2.76 -10.18 6.78
N GLY A 129 -1.47 -9.84 6.77
CA GLY A 129 -0.95 -8.54 7.22
C GLY A 129 -0.93 -8.38 8.75
N THR A 130 -1.30 -9.44 9.48
CA THR A 130 -1.22 -9.47 10.93
C THR A 130 0.23 -9.67 11.38
N ARG A 131 0.66 -8.84 12.32
CA ARG A 131 1.90 -9.02 13.07
C ARG A 131 1.59 -9.37 14.51
N THR A 132 2.14 -10.47 15.00
CA THR A 132 2.11 -10.79 16.42
C THR A 132 3.50 -10.71 17.02
N GLN A 133 3.56 -10.29 18.28
CA GLN A 133 4.81 -10.16 19.02
C GLN A 133 4.65 -10.75 20.42
N ARG A 134 5.64 -11.52 20.84
CA ARG A 134 5.86 -11.90 22.24
C ARG A 134 7.22 -11.36 22.66
N ARG A 135 7.35 -10.96 23.91
CA ARG A 135 8.55 -10.35 24.46
C ARG A 135 9.07 -11.14 25.65
N LEU A 136 10.37 -11.38 25.69
CA LEU A 136 11.01 -12.00 26.84
C LEU A 136 11.19 -10.96 27.96
N LYS A 137 10.56 -11.21 29.10
CA LYS A 137 10.70 -10.35 30.28
C LYS A 137 12.02 -10.65 31.02
N PRO A 138 12.54 -9.72 31.83
CA PRO A 138 13.77 -9.92 32.59
C PRO A 138 13.75 -11.14 33.53
N ASN A 139 12.56 -11.56 33.97
CA ASN A 139 12.38 -12.75 34.80
C ASN A 139 12.42 -14.08 34.01
N GLY A 140 12.76 -14.06 32.71
CA GLY A 140 12.84 -15.23 31.84
C GLY A 140 11.49 -15.71 31.30
N THR A 141 10.37 -15.03 31.61
CA THR A 141 9.03 -15.41 31.13
C THR A 141 8.63 -14.62 29.90
N TRP A 142 7.92 -15.26 28.97
CA TRP A 142 7.37 -14.58 27.79
C TRP A 142 6.10 -13.79 28.14
N SER A 143 5.94 -12.63 27.51
CA SER A 143 4.72 -11.82 27.60
C SER A 143 3.54 -12.52 26.91
N ALA A 144 2.33 -12.02 27.20
CA ALA A 144 1.18 -12.30 26.36
C ALA A 144 1.46 -11.85 24.92
N GLU A 145 0.74 -12.45 23.98
CA GLU A 145 0.83 -12.12 22.57
C GLU A 145 0.21 -10.73 22.30
N GLU A 146 1.01 -9.83 21.76
CA GLU A 146 0.60 -8.51 21.30
C GLU A 146 0.31 -8.60 19.79
N ARG A 147 -0.95 -8.42 19.40
CA ARG A 147 -1.37 -8.40 18.00
C ARG A 147 -1.44 -6.96 17.49
N ALA A 148 -0.80 -6.70 16.37
CA ALA A 148 -0.90 -5.46 15.62
C ALA A 148 -1.29 -5.77 14.19
N ASP A 149 -2.32 -5.10 13.69
CA ASP A 149 -2.66 -5.14 12.27
C ASP A 149 -1.97 -3.95 11.59
N ILE A 150 -0.96 -4.26 10.77
CA ILE A 150 -0.13 -3.25 10.11
C ILE A 150 -0.89 -2.61 8.94
N LEU A 151 -1.95 -3.25 8.45
CA LEU A 151 -2.76 -2.75 7.35
C LEU A 151 -4.02 -2.04 7.85
N ALA A 152 -4.48 -2.32 9.07
CA ALA A 152 -5.68 -1.70 9.65
C ALA A 152 -5.59 -0.19 9.88
N PHE A 153 -4.39 0.41 10.04
CA PHE A 153 -4.30 1.84 10.37
C PHE A 153 -4.78 2.78 9.25
N ILE A 154 -4.94 2.26 8.02
CA ILE A 154 -5.47 3.00 6.86
C ILE A 154 -6.73 2.32 6.31
N ASN A 155 -6.86 1.00 6.48
CA ASN A 155 -8.01 0.25 6.02
C ASN A 155 -9.18 0.42 6.98
N ASP A 156 -10.04 1.39 6.71
CA ASP A 156 -11.46 1.20 6.97
C ASP A 156 -11.94 0.15 5.96
N VAL A 157 -11.76 -1.14 6.30
CA VAL A 157 -11.88 -2.33 5.42
C VAL A 157 -13.23 -2.40 4.69
N GLN A 158 -14.21 -1.61 5.10
CA GLN A 158 -15.54 -1.58 4.51
C GLN A 158 -15.65 -0.71 3.24
N ASP A 159 -14.71 0.20 2.99
CA ASP A 159 -14.78 1.05 1.80
C ASP A 159 -14.16 0.34 0.59
N ARG A 160 -15.03 -0.19 -0.28
CA ARG A 160 -14.63 -0.87 -1.53
C ARG A 160 -13.89 0.05 -2.50
N ASP A 161 -14.04 1.37 -2.37
CA ASP A 161 -13.40 2.34 -3.25
C ASP A 161 -11.96 2.69 -2.82
N LYS A 162 -11.52 2.20 -1.65
CA LYS A 162 -10.16 2.42 -1.17
C LYS A 162 -9.20 1.37 -1.73
N PRO A 163 -7.93 1.75 -1.96
CA PRO A 163 -6.89 0.78 -2.31
C PRO A 163 -6.74 -0.25 -1.20
N GLN A 164 -6.66 -1.52 -1.59
CA GLN A 164 -6.45 -2.66 -0.69
C GLN A 164 -5.09 -3.29 -1.01
N VAL A 165 -4.22 -3.35 0.00
CA VAL A 165 -2.96 -4.09 -0.08
C VAL A 165 -3.14 -5.45 0.58
N VAL A 166 -2.81 -6.52 -0.13
CA VAL A 166 -2.84 -7.89 0.37
C VAL A 166 -1.48 -8.54 0.14
N PRO A 167 -0.71 -8.85 1.19
CA PRO A 167 0.49 -9.67 1.08
C PRO A 167 0.11 -11.07 0.53
N THR A 168 0.84 -11.55 -0.47
CA THR A 168 0.49 -12.81 -1.14
C THR A 168 1.42 -13.94 -0.75
N ARG A 169 2.71 -13.66 -0.58
CA ARG A 169 3.69 -14.65 -0.12
C ARG A 169 4.98 -14.03 0.38
N PHE A 170 5.67 -14.77 1.24
CA PHE A 170 7.06 -14.56 1.60
C PHE A 170 7.98 -15.54 0.88
N ILE A 171 9.13 -15.06 0.44
CA ILE A 171 10.17 -15.88 -0.19
C ILE A 171 11.48 -15.58 0.53
N ALA A 172 11.97 -16.53 1.30
CA ALA A 172 13.25 -16.43 1.98
C ALA A 172 14.34 -17.13 1.16
N ALA A 173 15.44 -16.42 0.92
CA ALA A 173 16.62 -16.97 0.26
C ALA A 173 17.70 -17.28 1.29
N PHE A 174 18.35 -18.42 1.15
CA PHE A 174 19.34 -18.94 2.09
C PHE A 174 20.69 -19.13 1.41
N SER A 175 21.76 -19.19 2.20
CA SER A 175 23.08 -19.57 1.72
C SER A 175 23.11 -21.04 1.29
N ASP A 176 23.89 -21.36 0.25
CA ASP A 176 24.13 -22.73 -0.21
C ASP A 176 24.95 -23.56 0.78
N VAL A 177 25.59 -22.90 1.76
CA VAL A 177 26.38 -23.56 2.79
C VAL A 177 25.47 -24.32 3.75
N THR A 178 25.84 -25.56 4.07
CA THR A 178 25.13 -26.36 5.06
C THR A 178 25.45 -25.86 6.47
N GLU A 179 24.51 -25.13 7.07
CA GLU A 179 24.59 -24.72 8.46
C GLU A 179 24.29 -25.88 9.41
N ARG A 180 24.99 -25.91 10.54
CA ARG A 180 24.84 -26.92 11.59
C ARG A 180 24.54 -26.25 12.92
N ASP A 181 23.72 -26.92 13.74
CA ASP A 181 23.45 -26.50 15.11
C ASP A 181 24.64 -26.83 16.05
N GLU A 182 24.52 -26.43 17.31
CA GLU A 182 25.52 -26.71 18.36
C GLU A 182 25.75 -28.21 18.60
N ASN A 183 24.82 -29.07 18.18
CA ASN A 183 24.91 -30.53 18.29
C ASN A 183 25.45 -31.19 17.01
N GLY A 184 25.81 -30.40 15.99
CA GLY A 184 26.33 -30.87 14.71
C GLY A 184 25.27 -31.34 13.70
N ASN A 185 23.98 -31.18 14.00
CA ASN A 185 22.87 -31.53 13.11
C ASN A 185 22.70 -30.47 12.02
N SER A 186 22.35 -30.89 10.80
CA SER A 186 22.05 -29.95 9.72
C SER A 186 20.76 -29.20 9.99
N ILE A 187 20.79 -27.88 9.85
CA ILE A 187 19.60 -27.02 10.00
C ILE A 187 18.83 -27.02 8.67
N PRO A 188 17.52 -27.29 8.65
CA PRO A 188 16.70 -27.16 7.45
C PRO A 188 16.71 -25.73 6.91
N ASN A 189 16.66 -25.55 5.59
CA ASN A 189 16.70 -24.22 4.97
C ASN A 189 15.69 -23.24 5.58
N GLN A 190 14.45 -23.68 5.80
CA GLN A 190 13.36 -22.86 6.39
C GLN A 190 13.67 -22.34 7.80
N ASN A 191 14.65 -22.90 8.51
CA ASN A 191 15.04 -22.52 9.86
C ASN A 191 16.40 -21.82 9.92
N ARG A 192 17.11 -21.68 8.78
CA ARG A 192 18.39 -20.96 8.69
C ARG A 192 18.17 -19.46 8.68
N TYR A 193 19.23 -18.71 8.93
CA TYR A 193 19.20 -17.26 8.81
C TYR A 193 19.16 -16.87 7.31
N PRO A 194 18.09 -16.23 6.81
CA PRO A 194 18.01 -15.88 5.41
C PRO A 194 18.95 -14.73 5.06
N LEU A 195 19.46 -14.73 3.82
CA LEU A 195 20.24 -13.64 3.26
C LEU A 195 19.36 -12.43 2.94
N TYR A 196 18.17 -12.71 2.40
CA TYR A 196 17.13 -11.73 2.15
C TYR A 196 15.75 -12.40 2.20
N VAL A 197 14.74 -11.59 2.49
CA VAL A 197 13.34 -11.98 2.42
C VAL A 197 12.66 -11.08 1.40
N THR A 198 12.08 -11.69 0.38
CA THR A 198 11.22 -11.02 -0.59
C THR A 198 9.79 -11.14 -0.11
N VAL A 199 9.10 -9.99 -0.08
CA VAL A 199 7.69 -9.90 0.24
C VAL A 199 6.96 -9.61 -1.06
N GLU A 200 6.05 -10.48 -1.45
CA GLU A 200 5.14 -10.21 -2.55
C GLU A 200 3.81 -9.72 -2.01
N SER A 201 3.26 -8.73 -2.68
CA SER A 201 2.00 -8.10 -2.27
C SER A 201 1.25 -7.61 -3.50
N GLU A 202 -0.06 -7.72 -3.43
CA GLU A 202 -0.98 -7.25 -4.44
C GLU A 202 -1.63 -5.95 -3.96
N LEU A 203 -1.70 -4.96 -4.86
CA LEU A 203 -2.44 -3.73 -4.62
C LEU A 203 -3.66 -3.74 -5.55
N THR A 204 -4.83 -3.96 -4.98
CA THR A 204 -6.10 -3.86 -5.70
C THR A 204 -6.69 -2.47 -5.52
N GLN A 205 -7.04 -1.82 -6.62
CA GLN A 205 -7.82 -0.58 -6.61
C GLN A 205 -9.14 -0.83 -7.35
N ARG A 206 -10.26 -0.65 -6.65
CA ARG A 206 -11.58 -0.59 -7.25
C ARG A 206 -12.07 0.85 -7.12
N GLY A 207 -12.60 1.41 -8.19
CA GLY A 207 -13.16 2.76 -8.14
C GLY A 207 -14.52 2.77 -8.80
N GLN A 208 -15.57 3.06 -8.02
CA GLN A 208 -16.78 3.63 -8.59
C GLN A 208 -16.53 5.13 -8.79
N LEU A 209 -16.17 5.51 -10.01
CA LEU A 209 -16.45 6.87 -10.45
C LEU A 209 -17.88 6.85 -10.98
N TYR A 210 -18.65 7.91 -10.71
CA TYR A 210 -20.03 8.09 -11.19
C TYR A 210 -20.20 7.45 -12.57
N ASP A 211 -20.94 6.34 -12.61
CA ASP A 211 -21.25 5.52 -13.78
C ASP A 211 -20.08 5.20 -14.73
N VAL A 212 -18.81 5.25 -14.29
CA VAL A 212 -17.65 4.82 -15.07
C VAL A 212 -16.62 4.10 -14.18
N GLY A 213 -16.44 2.79 -14.36
CA GLY A 213 -15.40 2.00 -13.66
C GLY A 213 -14.15 1.81 -14.50
N ALA A 214 -13.00 1.58 -13.86
CA ALA A 214 -11.73 1.20 -14.49
C ALA A 214 -10.93 0.23 -13.61
N GLU A 215 -10.49 -0.91 -14.14
CA GLU A 215 -9.66 -1.92 -13.46
C GLU A 215 -8.39 -2.21 -14.28
N CYS A 216 -7.26 -2.53 -13.64
CA CYS A 216 -5.98 -2.85 -14.29
C CYS A 216 -5.39 -4.16 -13.71
N ALA A 217 -5.18 -5.20 -14.51
CA ALA A 217 -4.40 -6.38 -14.12
C ALA A 217 -2.94 -6.16 -14.53
N GLY A 218 -2.04 -6.49 -13.64
CA GLY A 218 -0.65 -6.13 -13.77
C GLY A 218 0.13 -7.14 -14.60
N PRO A 219 1.39 -7.37 -14.27
CA PRO A 219 2.26 -8.30 -14.99
C PRO A 219 1.95 -9.79 -14.76
N ASP A 220 0.92 -10.12 -14.00
CA ASP A 220 0.20 -11.41 -14.04
C ASP A 220 -0.62 -11.56 -15.35
N LYS A 221 -0.67 -10.45 -16.10
CA LYS A 221 -0.35 -10.31 -17.52
C LYS A 221 -1.45 -10.64 -18.50
N GLN A 222 -2.59 -11.14 -18.01
CA GLN A 222 -3.66 -11.56 -18.91
C GLN A 222 -5.06 -11.34 -18.34
N PHE A 223 -5.78 -10.41 -18.95
CA PHE A 223 -7.23 -10.56 -19.09
C PHE A 223 -7.56 -11.66 -20.10
N GLY A 224 -8.18 -12.74 -19.61
CA GLY A 224 -8.67 -13.85 -20.43
C GLY A 224 -9.67 -13.39 -21.50
N SER A 225 -9.54 -13.98 -22.70
CA SER A 225 -9.93 -13.30 -23.93
C SER A 225 -10.55 -14.23 -24.97
N GLY A 226 -11.63 -14.88 -24.58
CA GLY A 226 -12.75 -15.13 -25.49
C GLY A 226 -13.80 -16.00 -24.80
N PRO A 227 -14.70 -16.66 -25.54
CA PRO A 227 -14.77 -18.10 -25.32
C PRO A 227 -13.37 -18.71 -25.49
N LEU A 228 -12.54 -18.17 -26.40
CA LEU A 228 -11.22 -18.75 -26.75
C LEU A 228 -10.14 -17.67 -27.04
N ASP A 229 -9.61 -17.13 -25.95
CA ASP A 229 -8.25 -16.62 -25.67
C ASP A 229 -7.39 -15.75 -26.63
N ARG A 230 -6.94 -14.60 -26.10
CA ARG A 230 -5.79 -13.78 -26.56
C ARG A 230 -5.15 -12.98 -25.40
N ALA A 231 -4.32 -13.69 -24.65
CA ALA A 231 -3.22 -13.31 -23.75
C ALA A 231 -2.38 -12.03 -24.05
N SER A 232 -2.90 -10.98 -24.68
CA SER A 232 -2.10 -9.80 -25.08
C SER A 232 -2.89 -8.51 -25.31
N LYS A 233 -4.04 -8.30 -24.65
CA LYS A 233 -4.73 -6.99 -24.65
C LYS A 233 -4.51 -6.34 -23.30
N ASP A 234 -3.87 -5.17 -23.33
CA ASP A 234 -3.65 -4.33 -22.15
C ASP A 234 -4.83 -4.39 -21.19
N ASP A 235 -4.44 -4.68 -19.97
CA ASP A 235 -5.24 -5.27 -18.93
C ASP A 235 -6.13 -4.20 -18.26
N VAL A 236 -6.65 -3.23 -19.02
CA VAL A 236 -7.52 -2.16 -18.49
C VAL A 236 -8.95 -2.34 -18.96
N ARG A 237 -9.86 -2.73 -18.05
CA ARG A 237 -11.30 -2.75 -18.33
C ARG A 237 -11.95 -1.50 -17.82
N THR A 238 -12.60 -0.75 -18.69
CA THR A 238 -13.51 0.32 -18.31
C THR A 238 -14.95 -0.07 -18.62
N TRP A 239 -15.89 0.32 -17.77
CA TRP A 239 -17.32 0.14 -18.02
C TRP A 239 -18.05 1.42 -17.68
N VAL A 240 -19.19 1.65 -18.35
CA VAL A 240 -20.09 2.77 -18.08
C VAL A 240 -21.46 2.18 -17.76
N GLN A 241 -22.14 2.62 -16.70
CA GLN A 241 -23.47 2.12 -16.33
C GLN A 241 -24.56 3.20 -16.41
#